data_AF-A0A8D0HH78-F1
#
_entry.id   AF-A0A8D0HH78-F1
#
_cell.length_a   1.000
_cell.length_b   1.000
_cell.length_c   1.000
_cell.angle_alpha   90.00
_cell.angle_beta   90.00
_cell.angle_gamma   90.00
#
_symmetry.space_group_name_H-M   'P 1'
#
loop_
_entity.id
_entity.type
_entity.pdbx_description
1 polymer ?
#
loop_
_entity_poly.entity_id
_entity_poly.type
_entity_poly.pdbx_seq_one_letter_code
_entity_poly.pdbx_strand_id
1 'polypeptide(L)'
;MRSINLLTWTLQLIAFVFIYFGITIPQVAYAIIAAILFSKVLWYPLRAFWSCRPRNKFFKLEKLAIRHLTEEEYTEKGEMETVRALEELRAQCKSPDFPSWLAVTKLKTPQKFANFVLGSPHVSPEEMSAHDEQFGIGGSFLEQQLFSTGTDSECCPASSTK
;
A
#
# COMPACT_ATOMS: atom_id res chain seq x y z
N MET A 1 -40.98 -42.12 -29.33
CA MET A 1 -41.56 -42.36 -27.97
C MET A 1 -41.06 -43.65 -27.31
N ARG A 2 -40.88 -44.77 -28.03
CA ARG A 2 -40.40 -46.04 -27.44
C ARG A 2 -38.93 -45.99 -26.93
N SER A 3 -38.07 -45.22 -27.58
CA SER A 3 -36.65 -45.05 -27.18
C SER A 3 -36.46 -44.26 -25.87
N ILE A 4 -37.32 -43.25 -25.64
CA ILE A 4 -37.25 -42.42 -24.42
C ILE A 4 -37.62 -43.25 -23.19
N ASN A 5 -38.63 -44.12 -23.32
CA ASN A 5 -39.02 -45.02 -22.23
C ASN A 5 -37.94 -46.08 -21.97
N LEU A 6 -37.26 -46.58 -23.00
CA LEU A 6 -36.12 -47.48 -22.82
C LEU A 6 -34.98 -46.81 -22.05
N LEU A 7 -34.70 -45.55 -22.37
CA LEU A 7 -33.64 -44.79 -21.72
C LEU A 7 -33.96 -44.50 -20.25
N THR A 8 -35.19 -44.10 -19.92
CA THR A 8 -35.61 -43.89 -18.52
C THR A 8 -35.56 -45.19 -17.72
N TRP A 9 -35.99 -46.30 -18.30
CA TRP A 9 -35.88 -47.63 -17.67
C TRP A 9 -34.43 -48.03 -17.42
N THR A 10 -33.52 -47.83 -18.36
CA THR A 10 -32.09 -48.12 -18.15
C THR A 10 -31.47 -47.21 -17.09
N LEU A 11 -31.82 -45.93 -17.05
CA LEU A 11 -31.34 -44.98 -16.05
C LEU A 11 -31.80 -45.39 -14.65
N GLN A 12 -33.04 -45.82 -14.54
CA GLN A 12 -33.63 -46.25 -13.27
C GLN A 12 -33.05 -47.57 -12.79
N LEU A 13 -32.79 -48.53 -13.70
CA LEU A 13 -32.10 -49.79 -13.39
C LEU A 13 -30.67 -49.51 -12.92
N ILE A 14 -29.95 -48.64 -13.62
CA ILE A 14 -28.61 -48.19 -13.26
C ILE A 14 -28.61 -47.55 -11.86
N ALA A 15 -29.55 -46.65 -11.56
CA ALA A 15 -29.66 -46.04 -10.24
C ALA A 15 -29.92 -47.09 -9.14
N PHE A 16 -30.79 -48.06 -9.39
CA PHE A 16 -31.06 -49.15 -8.45
C PHE A 16 -29.82 -50.02 -8.21
N VAL A 17 -29.07 -50.36 -9.26
CA VAL A 17 -27.80 -51.09 -9.17
C VAL A 17 -26.75 -50.30 -8.39
N PHE A 18 -26.63 -48.99 -8.62
CA PHE A 18 -25.72 -48.13 -7.86
C PHE A 18 -26.08 -48.06 -6.38
N ILE A 19 -27.37 -48.02 -6.03
CA ILE A 19 -27.82 -48.06 -4.64
C ILE A 19 -27.51 -49.41 -4.00
N TYR A 20 -27.73 -50.51 -4.73
CA TYR A 20 -27.41 -51.87 -4.27
C TYR A 20 -25.91 -52.07 -4.01
N PHE A 21 -25.04 -51.65 -4.96
CA PHE A 21 -23.59 -51.69 -4.82
C PHE A 21 -23.07 -50.72 -3.74
N GLY A 22 -23.69 -49.53 -3.62
CA GLY A 22 -23.39 -48.56 -2.57
C GLY A 22 -23.74 -49.07 -1.17
N ILE A 23 -24.77 -49.92 -1.06
CA ILE A 23 -25.15 -50.61 0.18
C ILE A 23 -24.18 -51.77 0.51
N THR A 24 -23.61 -52.43 -0.49
CA THR A 24 -22.71 -53.58 -0.26
C THR A 24 -21.24 -53.21 -0.07
N ILE A 25 -20.77 -52.08 -0.62
CA ILE A 25 -19.36 -51.67 -0.50
C ILE A 25 -19.27 -50.21 -0.04
N PRO A 26 -18.84 -49.93 1.21
CA PRO A 26 -18.74 -48.57 1.74
C PRO A 26 -17.81 -47.68 0.92
N GLN A 27 -16.80 -48.27 0.26
CA GLN A 27 -15.83 -47.57 -0.59
C GLN A 27 -16.47 -46.90 -1.81
N VAL A 28 -17.51 -47.52 -2.40
CA VAL A 28 -18.21 -46.98 -3.57
C VAL A 28 -19.12 -45.82 -3.15
N ALA A 29 -19.78 -45.94 -1.99
CA ALA A 29 -20.54 -44.84 -1.42
C ALA A 29 -19.66 -43.60 -1.16
N TYR A 30 -18.46 -43.79 -0.58
CA TYR A 30 -17.49 -42.71 -0.43
C TYR A 30 -17.03 -42.13 -1.76
N ALA A 31 -16.80 -42.96 -2.79
CA ALA A 31 -16.41 -42.48 -4.12
C ALA A 31 -17.49 -41.57 -4.75
N ILE A 32 -18.77 -41.92 -4.58
CA ILE A 32 -19.90 -41.11 -5.07
C ILE A 32 -20.00 -39.79 -4.28
N ILE A 33 -19.92 -39.86 -2.95
CA ILE A 33 -19.93 -38.66 -2.09
C ILE A 33 -18.75 -37.73 -2.44
N ALA A 34 -17.55 -38.30 -2.60
CA ALA A 34 -16.36 -37.56 -2.99
C ALA A 34 -16.49 -36.93 -4.39
N ALA A 35 -17.05 -37.66 -5.36
CA ALA A 35 -17.30 -37.12 -6.70
C ALA A 35 -18.33 -35.97 -6.69
N ILE A 36 -19.39 -36.08 -5.88
CA ILE A 36 -20.38 -35.01 -5.71
C ILE A 36 -19.74 -33.78 -5.06
N LEU A 37 -18.95 -33.97 -4.00
CA LEU A 37 -18.22 -32.89 -3.33
C LEU A 37 -17.22 -32.24 -4.28
N PHE A 38 -16.42 -33.03 -5.01
CA PHE A 38 -15.47 -32.53 -5.99
C PHE A 38 -16.19 -31.80 -7.12
N SER A 39 -17.34 -32.28 -7.61
CA SER A 39 -18.08 -31.56 -8.67
C SER A 39 -18.56 -30.17 -8.22
N LYS A 40 -19.06 -30.01 -6.99
CA LYS A 40 -19.49 -28.71 -6.45
C LYS A 40 -18.31 -27.82 -6.07
N VAL A 41 -17.30 -28.41 -5.43
CA VAL A 41 -16.08 -27.72 -5.01
C VAL A 41 -15.20 -27.35 -6.18
N LEU A 42 -15.21 -28.09 -7.30
CA LEU A 42 -14.37 -27.83 -8.47
C LEU A 42 -15.02 -26.82 -9.43
N TRP A 43 -16.35 -26.70 -9.47
CA TRP A 43 -17.02 -25.68 -10.29
C TRP A 43 -16.63 -24.23 -9.92
N TYR A 44 -16.33 -23.97 -8.65
CA TYR A 44 -15.87 -22.68 -8.15
C TYR A 44 -14.42 -22.31 -8.53
N PRO A 45 -13.39 -23.14 -8.22
CA PRO A 45 -12.00 -22.90 -8.55
C PRO A 45 -11.74 -23.11 -10.03
N LEU A 46 -12.48 -23.95 -10.77
CA LEU A 46 -12.29 -24.09 -12.21
C LEU A 46 -12.74 -22.80 -12.95
N ARG A 47 -13.82 -22.16 -12.48
CA ARG A 47 -14.25 -20.85 -12.97
C ARG A 47 -13.29 -19.74 -12.56
N ALA A 48 -12.79 -19.78 -11.33
CA ALA A 48 -11.76 -18.85 -10.86
C ALA A 48 -10.42 -19.05 -11.60
N PHE A 49 -10.03 -20.28 -11.91
CA PHE A 49 -8.79 -20.63 -12.60
C PHE A 49 -8.84 -20.29 -14.10
N TRP A 50 -10.01 -20.40 -14.75
CA TRP A 50 -10.20 -19.90 -16.11
C TRP A 50 -10.30 -18.37 -16.18
N SER A 51 -10.98 -17.71 -15.23
CA SER A 51 -10.97 -16.24 -15.14
C SER A 51 -9.59 -15.70 -14.77
N CYS A 52 -8.90 -16.37 -13.86
CA CYS A 52 -7.52 -16.13 -13.50
C CYS A 52 -6.60 -16.95 -14.40
N ARG A 53 -6.76 -16.85 -15.72
CA ARG A 53 -5.64 -17.16 -16.61
C ARG A 53 -4.46 -16.30 -16.12
N PRO A 54 -3.33 -16.90 -15.72
CA PRO A 54 -2.31 -16.22 -14.93
C PRO A 54 -1.83 -14.99 -15.69
N ARG A 55 -2.30 -13.84 -15.23
CA ARG A 55 -1.91 -12.50 -15.68
C ARG A 55 -0.55 -12.20 -15.04
N ASN A 56 0.44 -13.05 -15.32
CA ASN A 56 1.82 -12.99 -14.80
C ASN A 56 2.58 -11.74 -15.27
N LYS A 57 1.93 -10.88 -16.05
CA LYS A 57 2.41 -9.55 -16.41
C LYS A 57 2.09 -8.51 -15.34
N PHE A 58 1.03 -8.70 -14.54
CA PHE A 58 0.60 -7.72 -13.53
C PHE A 58 1.43 -7.84 -12.25
N PHE A 59 1.79 -9.06 -11.84
CA PHE A 59 2.77 -9.26 -10.77
C PHE A 59 4.16 -8.69 -11.10
N LYS A 60 4.56 -8.68 -12.38
CA LYS A 60 5.80 -7.99 -12.81
C LYS A 60 5.65 -6.47 -12.80
N LEU A 61 4.45 -5.96 -13.07
CA LEU A 61 4.15 -4.53 -13.05
C LEU A 61 4.07 -4.00 -11.61
N GLU A 62 3.57 -4.80 -10.67
CA GLU A 62 3.57 -4.51 -9.24
C GLU A 62 4.99 -4.50 -8.67
N LYS A 63 5.84 -5.45 -9.08
CA LYS A 63 7.27 -5.44 -8.74
C LYS A 63 8.04 -4.24 -9.32
N LEU A 64 7.54 -3.65 -10.41
CA LEU A 64 8.08 -2.41 -11.01
C LEU A 64 7.43 -1.14 -10.41
N ALA A 65 6.20 -1.23 -9.92
CA ALA A 65 5.49 -0.14 -9.23
C ALA A 65 6.02 0.09 -7.81
N ILE A 66 6.68 -0.92 -7.21
CA ILE A 66 7.51 -0.77 -6.00
C ILE A 66 8.96 -0.37 -6.37
N ARG A 67 9.21 0.11 -7.60
CA ARG A 67 10.32 1.05 -7.77
C ARG A 67 9.83 2.36 -7.17
N HIS A 68 9.97 2.46 -5.84
CA HIS A 68 9.86 3.71 -5.12
C HIS A 68 10.48 4.79 -5.99
N LEU A 69 9.74 5.88 -6.18
CA LEU A 69 10.34 7.14 -6.63
C LEU A 69 11.63 7.26 -5.83
N THR A 70 12.79 7.16 -6.50
CA THR A 70 14.07 7.22 -5.81
C THR A 70 14.06 8.52 -5.02
N GLU A 71 14.52 8.50 -3.77
CA GLU A 71 14.45 9.65 -2.86
C GLU A 71 14.88 10.96 -3.55
N GLU A 72 15.87 10.86 -4.44
CA GLU A 72 16.37 11.96 -5.26
C GLU A 72 15.35 12.55 -6.27
N GLU A 73 14.47 11.74 -6.88
CA GLU A 73 13.43 12.25 -7.78
C GLU A 73 12.29 12.94 -6.99
N TYR A 74 12.09 12.54 -5.72
CA TYR A 74 11.13 13.21 -4.84
C TYR A 74 11.67 14.57 -4.35
N THR A 75 12.95 14.64 -3.95
CA THR A 75 13.57 15.90 -3.52
C THR A 75 13.62 16.91 -4.66
N GLU A 76 14.03 16.47 -5.85
CA GLU A 76 14.13 17.35 -7.02
C GLU A 76 12.76 17.96 -7.40
N LYS A 77 11.70 17.14 -7.44
CA LYS A 77 10.34 17.63 -7.70
C LYS A 77 9.82 18.55 -6.59
N GLY A 78 10.13 18.22 -5.33
CA GLY A 78 9.72 19.02 -4.18
C GLY A 78 10.35 20.41 -4.19
N GLU A 79 11.63 20.51 -4.52
CA GLU A 79 12.35 21.79 -4.62
C GLU A 79 11.79 22.66 -5.73
N MET A 80 11.60 22.10 -6.94
CA MET A 80 11.09 22.86 -8.09
C MET A 80 9.66 23.38 -7.84
N GLU A 81 8.76 22.54 -7.32
CA GLU A 81 7.39 22.96 -7.01
C GLU A 81 7.34 23.98 -5.87
N THR A 82 8.22 23.86 -4.86
CA THR A 82 8.33 24.83 -3.77
C THR A 82 8.79 26.20 -4.28
N VAL A 83 9.83 26.25 -5.13
CA VAL A 83 10.33 27.50 -5.72
C VAL A 83 9.25 28.16 -6.57
N ARG A 84 8.56 27.37 -7.41
CA ARG A 84 7.47 27.85 -8.26
C ARG A 84 6.34 28.46 -7.45
N ALA A 85 5.87 27.78 -6.41
CA ALA A 85 4.80 28.29 -5.55
C ALA A 85 5.20 29.57 -4.82
N LEU A 86 6.46 29.69 -4.36
CA LEU A 86 6.97 30.90 -3.73
C LEU A 86 7.05 32.09 -4.71
N GLU A 87 7.46 31.85 -5.96
CA GLU A 87 7.45 32.89 -6.99
C GLU A 87 6.05 33.40 -7.32
N GLU A 88 5.09 32.48 -7.45
CA GLU A 88 3.69 32.83 -7.66
C GLU A 88 3.15 33.66 -6.49
N LEU A 89 3.45 33.26 -5.26
CA LEU A 89 3.04 33.99 -4.06
C LEU A 89 3.67 35.39 -4.02
N ARG A 90 4.94 35.54 -4.40
CA ARG A 90 5.58 36.87 -4.54
C ARG A 90 4.87 37.73 -5.59
N ALA A 91 4.51 37.15 -6.73
CA ALA A 91 3.80 37.88 -7.78
C ALA A 91 2.43 38.36 -7.30
N GLN A 92 1.68 37.51 -6.59
CA GLN A 92 0.40 37.87 -5.98
C GLN A 92 0.57 38.98 -4.94
N CYS A 93 1.58 38.91 -4.07
CA CYS A 93 1.85 39.96 -3.08
C CYS A 93 2.30 41.30 -3.68
N LYS A 94 2.85 41.32 -4.90
CA LYS A 94 3.19 42.56 -5.64
C LYS A 94 1.99 43.19 -6.33
N SER A 95 0.89 42.44 -6.51
CA SER A 95 -0.30 42.96 -7.17
C SER A 95 -1.01 44.01 -6.28
N PRO A 96 -1.59 45.07 -6.87
CA PRO A 96 -2.31 46.10 -6.11
C PRO A 96 -3.62 45.59 -5.48
N ASP A 97 -4.11 44.43 -5.92
CA ASP A 97 -5.33 43.80 -5.43
C ASP A 97 -5.13 43.02 -4.13
N PHE A 98 -3.87 42.83 -3.70
CA PHE A 98 -3.54 42.07 -2.50
C PHE A 98 -3.62 42.93 -1.23
N PRO A 99 -4.33 42.51 -0.17
CA PRO A 99 -4.42 43.26 1.08
C PRO A 99 -3.15 43.07 1.93
N SER A 100 -2.05 43.71 1.52
CA SER A 100 -0.73 43.63 2.17
C SER A 100 -0.74 43.97 3.65
N TRP A 101 -1.58 44.93 4.06
CA TRP A 101 -1.73 45.34 5.46
C TRP A 101 -2.35 44.25 6.33
N LEU A 102 -3.29 43.47 5.79
CA LEU A 102 -3.92 42.35 6.52
C LEU A 102 -2.90 41.23 6.75
N ALA A 103 -2.11 40.90 5.73
CA ALA A 103 -1.02 39.93 5.86
C ALA A 103 -0.01 40.36 6.92
N VAL A 104 0.41 41.62 6.92
CA VAL A 104 1.35 42.19 7.90
C VAL A 104 0.85 42.05 9.34
N THR A 105 -0.46 42.20 9.60
CA THR A 105 -1.00 42.03 10.97
C THR A 105 -1.01 40.59 11.48
N LYS A 106 -1.00 39.60 10.58
CA LYS A 106 -1.05 38.18 10.94
C LYS A 106 0.33 37.57 11.12
N LEU A 107 1.36 38.21 10.58
CA LEU A 107 2.72 37.70 10.56
C LEU A 107 3.50 38.12 11.80
N LYS A 108 4.33 37.21 12.32
CA LYS A 108 5.18 37.46 13.51
C LYS A 108 6.26 38.51 13.24
N THR A 109 6.75 38.60 12.01
CA THR A 109 7.85 39.52 11.64
C THR A 109 7.59 40.15 10.28
N PRO A 110 6.98 41.35 10.23
CA PRO A 110 6.56 41.96 8.96
C PRO A 110 7.75 42.43 8.10
N GLN A 111 8.90 42.72 8.72
CA GLN A 111 10.12 43.08 7.99
C GLN A 111 10.66 41.92 7.14
N LYS A 112 10.61 40.69 7.66
CA LYS A 112 11.01 39.48 6.90
C LYS A 112 10.11 39.27 5.69
N PHE A 113 8.81 39.51 5.86
CA PHE A 113 7.85 39.41 4.76
C PHE A 113 8.10 40.44 3.66
N ALA A 114 8.38 41.71 4.02
CA ALA A 114 8.72 42.73 3.04
C ALA A 114 9.97 42.34 2.23
N ASN A 115 11.02 41.87 2.90
CA ASN A 115 12.23 41.39 2.24
C ASN A 115 11.95 40.19 1.31
N PHE A 116 11.10 39.25 1.74
CA PHE A 116 10.69 38.12 0.92
C PHE A 116 9.97 38.55 -0.37
N VAL A 117 9.03 39.49 -0.29
CA VAL A 117 8.28 40.03 -1.45
C VAL A 117 9.22 40.76 -2.41
N LEU A 118 10.25 41.44 -1.88
CA LEU A 118 11.28 42.13 -2.67
C LEU A 118 12.26 41.18 -3.38
N GLY A 119 12.22 39.88 -3.06
CA GLY A 119 13.02 38.85 -3.73
C GLY A 119 14.15 38.26 -2.87
N SER A 120 14.27 38.65 -1.61
CA SER A 120 15.19 38.00 -0.69
C SER A 120 14.75 36.54 -0.41
N PRO A 121 15.70 35.66 -0.02
CA PRO A 121 15.38 34.32 0.44
C PRO A 121 14.33 34.34 1.57
N HIS A 122 13.45 33.34 1.56
CA HIS A 122 12.39 33.20 2.57
C HIS A 122 12.91 32.73 3.93
N VAL A 123 14.12 32.18 3.95
CA VAL A 123 14.86 31.77 5.15
C VAL A 123 16.02 32.73 5.36
N SER A 124 16.16 33.26 6.56
CA SER A 124 17.34 34.07 6.91
C SER A 124 18.58 33.16 6.93
N PRO A 125 19.76 33.63 6.46
CA PRO A 125 21.00 32.86 6.58
C PRO A 125 21.34 32.47 8.03
N GLU A 126 20.93 33.30 8.99
CA GLU A 126 21.05 33.02 10.43
C GLU A 126 20.19 31.82 10.86
N GLU A 127 18.98 31.69 10.31
CA GLU A 127 18.07 30.58 10.60
C GLU A 127 18.58 29.28 9.96
N MET A 128 19.14 29.38 8.76
CA MET A 128 19.74 28.25 8.06
C MET A 128 20.98 27.74 8.81
N SER A 129 21.85 28.66 9.27
CA SER A 129 23.00 28.30 10.10
C SER A 129 22.60 27.69 11.44
N ALA A 130 21.57 28.22 12.11
CA ALA A 130 21.07 27.65 13.36
C ALA A 130 20.48 26.24 13.17
N HIS A 131 19.78 26.02 12.05
CA HIS A 131 19.28 24.70 11.67
C HIS A 131 20.43 23.73 11.39
N ASP A 132 21.46 24.16 10.66
CA ASP A 132 22.63 23.34 10.38
C ASP A 132 23.45 23.04 11.63
N GLU A 133 23.50 23.94 12.62
CA GLU A 133 24.15 23.67 13.90
C GLU A 133 23.36 22.65 14.73
N GLN A 134 22.03 22.76 14.75
CA GLN A 134 21.16 21.89 15.55
C GLN A 134 20.91 20.52 14.91
N PHE A 135 20.84 20.46 13.58
CA PHE A 135 20.44 19.28 12.78
C PHE A 135 21.46 18.88 11.73
N GLY A 136 22.62 19.54 11.63
CA GLY A 136 23.69 19.17 10.70
C GLY A 136 24.41 17.88 11.10
N ILE A 137 25.69 17.78 10.79
CA ILE A 137 26.49 16.54 10.93
C ILE A 137 26.42 15.93 12.35
N GLY A 138 26.19 16.75 13.39
CA GLY A 138 25.98 16.28 14.77
C GLY A 138 24.56 15.75 15.07
N GLY A 139 23.55 16.20 14.33
CA GLY A 139 22.15 15.80 14.50
C GLY A 139 21.88 14.37 14.02
N SER A 140 22.45 13.98 12.88
CA SER A 140 22.30 12.62 12.33
C SER A 140 22.91 11.54 13.22
N PHE A 141 24.00 11.86 13.94
CA PHE A 141 24.61 10.95 14.92
C PHE A 141 23.72 10.76 16.15
N LEU A 142 23.12 11.84 16.67
CA LEU A 142 22.17 11.77 17.79
C LEU A 142 20.89 11.03 17.41
N GLU A 143 20.39 11.23 16.19
CA GLU A 143 19.22 10.54 15.66
C GLU A 143 19.45 9.03 15.58
N GLN A 144 20.61 8.59 15.06
CA GLN A 144 21.00 7.18 15.05
C GLN A 144 21.08 6.60 16.47
N GLN A 145 21.68 7.32 17.42
CA GLN A 145 21.75 6.87 18.81
C GLN A 145 20.37 6.73 19.45
N LEU A 146 19.44 7.67 19.23
CA LEU A 146 18.07 7.62 19.74
C LEU A 146 17.27 6.43 19.19
N PHE A 147 17.38 6.16 17.88
CA PHE A 147 16.70 5.03 17.27
C PHE A 147 17.35 3.68 17.61
N SER A 148 18.65 3.64 17.87
CA SER A 148 19.34 2.42 18.34
C SER A 148 19.12 2.13 19.84
N THR A 149 19.00 3.14 20.70
CA THR A 149 18.72 2.91 22.14
C THR A 149 17.29 2.44 22.42
N GLY A 150 16.35 2.68 21.49
CA GLY A 150 14.98 2.16 21.59
C GLY A 150 14.86 0.65 21.36
N THR A 151 15.86 0.01 20.73
CA THR A 151 15.83 -1.44 20.45
C THR A 151 16.54 -2.30 21.50
N ASP A 152 17.30 -1.68 22.42
CA ASP A 152 18.16 -2.41 23.36
C ASP A 152 17.68 -2.39 24.81
N SER A 153 16.50 -1.81 25.10
CA SER A 153 15.95 -1.73 26.47
C SER A 153 14.86 -2.77 26.80
N GLU A 154 14.93 -3.97 26.20
CA GLU A 154 14.17 -5.12 26.71
C GLU A 154 15.01 -6.40 26.68
N CYS A 155 15.97 -6.48 27.59
CA CYS A 155 16.12 -7.59 28.55
C CYS A 155 17.47 -7.44 29.27
N CYS A 156 17.44 -6.93 30.50
CA CYS A 156 18.52 -7.13 31.45
C CYS A 156 17.99 -7.93 32.66
N PRO A 157 18.88 -8.63 33.38
CA PRO A 157 18.77 -10.06 33.62
C PRO A 157 18.41 -10.41 35.08
N ALA A 158 18.53 -11.71 35.41
CA ALA A 158 18.37 -12.39 36.71
C ALA A 158 16.98 -13.04 36.89
N SER A 159 16.81 -14.23 37.47
CA SER A 159 17.69 -15.26 38.02
C SER A 159 16.79 -16.42 38.50
N SER A 160 17.37 -17.63 38.57
CA SER A 160 17.08 -18.69 39.56
C SER A 160 15.84 -19.60 39.44
N THR A 161 16.18 -20.87 39.67
CA THR A 161 15.43 -21.97 40.34
C THR A 161 14.32 -22.70 39.57
N LYS A 162 14.64 -23.90 39.06
CA LYS A 162 14.46 -25.17 39.80
C LYS A 162 15.28 -26.30 39.17
#